data_AF-A0A8T5RXD9-F1
#
_entry.id   AF-A0A8T5RXD9-F1
#
_cell.length_a   1.000
_cell.length_b   1.000
_cell.length_c   1.000
_cell.angle_alpha   90.00
_cell.angle_beta   90.00
_cell.angle_gamma   90.00
#
_symmetry.space_group_name_H-M   'P 1'
#
loop_
_entity.id
_entity.type
_entity.pdbx_description
1 polymer ?
#
loop_
_entity_poly.entity_id
_entity_poly.type
_entity_poly.pdbx_seq_one_letter_code
_entity_poly.pdbx_strand_id
1 'polypeptide(L)'
;MSKFFSIFTYTPWDNLNTKILTEVKLLSLKNIIKTFPVIEPGFFDDLLSNMYNFKHYSWVECIKRIVGPDKEDYDITPWNFIWGMDRDGRIFQFLVQKVKNEFKDSQATLAALAPPELAKLFEQHKEGAILRTLSLLNNPKKMNFLMVLAPKGKSIAEEQQMLQINEKDLERVQFSNTLKQLPNIKGQWFPTFDIKCPNCNGPLTEVYTHEVGLVCQRCGFKRVK
;
A
#
# COMPACT_ATOMS: atom_id res chain seq x y z
N MET A 1 1.94 20.20 -23.66
CA MET A 1 2.54 19.90 -22.34
C MET A 1 2.61 18.39 -22.18
N SER A 2 3.79 17.84 -21.88
CA SER A 2 3.94 16.42 -21.57
C SER A 2 3.19 16.11 -20.26
N LYS A 3 2.25 15.17 -20.31
CA LYS A 3 1.54 14.72 -19.10
C LYS A 3 2.28 13.56 -18.44
N PHE A 4 2.43 13.60 -17.11
CA PHE A 4 3.22 12.65 -16.33
C PHE A 4 2.37 11.92 -15.28
N PHE A 5 2.73 10.67 -14.99
CA PHE A 5 2.34 10.01 -13.76
C PHE A 5 3.36 10.33 -12.66
N SER A 6 2.89 10.57 -11.46
CA SER A 6 3.72 10.69 -10.25
C SER A 6 3.50 9.47 -9.36
N ILE A 7 4.56 8.70 -9.13
CA ILE A 7 4.54 7.54 -8.22
C ILE A 7 5.26 7.95 -6.95
N PHE A 8 4.59 7.74 -5.82
CA PHE A 8 5.16 7.96 -4.52
C PHE A 8 5.52 6.62 -3.88
N THR A 9 6.80 6.44 -3.58
CA THR A 9 7.33 5.15 -3.12
C THR A 9 8.36 5.35 -2.00
N TYR A 10 8.42 4.40 -1.06
CA TYR A 10 9.55 4.32 -0.13
C TYR A 10 10.75 3.65 -0.79
N THR A 11 11.95 4.01 -0.36
CA THR A 11 13.21 3.45 -0.87
C THR A 11 13.87 2.57 0.20
N PRO A 12 13.35 1.35 0.47
CA PRO A 12 13.89 0.50 1.53
C PRO A 12 15.35 0.05 1.30
N TRP A 13 15.85 0.13 0.06
CA TRP A 13 17.25 -0.10 -0.27
C TRP A 13 18.17 1.10 0.05
N ASP A 14 17.60 2.28 0.29
CA ASP A 14 18.33 3.45 0.76
C ASP A 14 18.20 3.52 2.29
N ASN A 15 19.19 2.95 2.97
CA ASN A 15 19.22 2.86 4.43
C ASN A 15 19.13 4.23 5.13
N LEU A 16 19.48 5.32 4.44
CA LEU A 16 19.40 6.67 4.98
C LEU A 16 17.99 7.25 4.90
N ASN A 17 17.19 6.81 3.91
CA ASN A 17 15.92 7.42 3.54
C ASN A 17 14.73 6.45 3.59
N THR A 18 14.84 5.36 4.35
CA THR A 18 13.81 4.29 4.46
C THR A 18 12.39 4.79 4.80
N LYS A 19 12.26 5.95 5.44
CA LYS A 19 10.98 6.58 5.82
C LYS A 19 10.58 7.77 4.93
N ILE A 20 11.43 8.18 3.99
CA ILE A 20 11.16 9.31 3.11
C ILE A 20 10.42 8.80 1.87
N LEU A 21 9.34 9.49 1.54
CA LEU A 21 8.58 9.21 0.34
C LEU A 21 9.25 9.89 -0.85
N THR A 22 9.67 9.09 -1.83
CA THR A 22 10.29 9.56 -3.07
C THR A 22 9.24 9.68 -4.16
N GLU A 23 9.23 10.80 -4.88
CA GLU A 23 8.40 11.00 -6.08
C GLU A 23 9.19 10.60 -7.34
N VAL A 24 8.63 9.71 -8.14
CA VAL A 24 9.13 9.33 -9.46
C VAL A 24 8.14 9.80 -10.52
N LYS A 25 8.61 10.59 -11.50
CA LYS A 25 7.79 11.09 -12.60
C LYS A 25 8.02 10.27 -13.86
N LEU A 26 6.94 9.74 -14.43
CA LEU A 26 6.97 8.93 -15.64
C LEU A 26 6.12 9.56 -16.74
N LEU A 27 6.58 9.50 -17.97
CA LEU A 27 5.86 10.05 -19.10
C LEU A 27 4.70 9.14 -19.51
N SER A 28 3.49 9.68 -19.61
CA SER A 28 2.31 8.91 -20.01
C SER A 28 2.42 8.44 -21.47
N LEU A 29 2.20 7.15 -21.70
CA LEU A 29 2.26 6.54 -23.04
C LEU A 29 1.17 7.02 -23.98
N LYS A 30 0.04 7.50 -23.45
CA LYS A 30 -1.01 8.17 -24.22
C LYS A 30 -0.46 9.34 -25.03
N ASN A 31 0.60 9.99 -24.54
CA ASN A 31 1.25 11.10 -25.25
C ASN A 31 2.27 10.65 -26.31
N ILE A 32 2.71 9.39 -26.28
CA ILE A 32 3.77 8.86 -27.17
C ILE A 32 3.13 8.09 -28.33
N ILE A 33 2.36 7.06 -28.02
CA ILE A 33 1.82 6.10 -29.01
C ILE A 33 0.30 6.16 -29.13
N LYS A 34 -0.35 7.11 -28.45
CA LYS A 34 -1.82 7.36 -28.42
C LYS A 34 -2.68 6.22 -27.87
N THR A 35 -2.15 5.02 -27.74
CA THR A 35 -2.78 3.84 -27.13
C THR A 35 -1.93 3.33 -25.97
N PHE A 36 -2.52 2.51 -25.11
CA PHE A 36 -1.77 1.80 -24.08
C PHE A 36 -1.55 0.35 -24.52
N PRO A 37 -0.28 -0.08 -24.71
CA PRO A 37 0.02 -1.46 -25.08
C PRO A 37 -0.40 -2.42 -23.98
N VAL A 38 -0.95 -3.56 -24.37
CA VAL A 38 -1.25 -4.67 -23.47
C VAL A 38 -0.06 -5.63 -23.49
N ILE A 39 0.44 -5.96 -22.32
CA ILE A 39 1.50 -6.93 -22.08
C ILE A 39 0.85 -8.25 -21.69
N GLU A 40 1.25 -9.32 -22.36
CA GLU A 40 0.73 -10.66 -22.14
C GLU A 40 1.24 -11.28 -20.82
N PRO A 41 0.49 -12.25 -20.25
CA PRO A 41 0.86 -12.88 -18.98
C PRO A 41 2.24 -13.53 -18.98
N GLY A 42 2.65 -14.13 -20.10
CA GLY A 42 3.92 -14.84 -20.21
C GLY A 42 5.13 -13.97 -19.87
N PHE A 43 5.07 -12.67 -20.15
CA PHE A 43 6.12 -11.74 -19.72
C PHE A 43 6.26 -11.70 -18.19
N PHE A 44 5.14 -11.62 -17.46
CA PHE A 44 5.12 -11.54 -16.01
C PHE A 44 5.46 -12.86 -15.34
N ASP A 45 5.06 -13.98 -15.95
CA ASP A 45 5.40 -15.33 -15.46
C ASP A 45 6.91 -15.57 -15.56
N ASP A 46 7.53 -15.20 -16.69
CA ASP A 46 8.98 -15.24 -16.88
C ASP A 46 9.70 -14.32 -15.89
N LEU A 47 9.18 -13.10 -15.69
CA LEU A 47 9.79 -12.14 -14.76
C LEU A 47 9.73 -12.65 -13.32
N LEU A 48 8.60 -13.24 -12.92
CA LEU A 48 8.41 -13.86 -11.61
C LEU A 48 9.36 -15.06 -11.44
N SER A 49 9.48 -15.91 -12.45
CA SER A 49 10.47 -17.00 -12.47
C SER A 49 11.90 -16.46 -12.28
N ASN A 50 12.24 -15.35 -12.95
CA ASN A 50 13.54 -14.73 -12.80
C ASN A 50 13.80 -14.21 -11.38
N MET A 51 12.79 -13.66 -10.69
CA MET A 51 12.92 -13.22 -9.29
C MET A 51 13.20 -14.39 -8.33
N TYR A 52 12.68 -15.59 -8.60
CA TYR A 52 13.00 -16.77 -7.79
C TYR A 52 14.42 -17.29 -8.04
N ASN A 53 14.92 -17.14 -9.27
CA ASN A 53 16.15 -17.77 -9.72
C ASN A 53 17.39 -16.86 -9.65
N PHE A 54 17.21 -15.53 -9.66
CA PHE A 54 18.31 -14.57 -9.79
C PHE A 54 18.21 -13.46 -8.75
N LYS A 55 19.27 -13.31 -7.92
CA LYS A 55 19.30 -12.34 -6.81
C LYS A 55 19.18 -10.87 -7.22
N HIS A 56 19.60 -10.55 -8.45
CA HIS A 56 19.49 -9.20 -8.99
C HIS A 56 18.11 -8.90 -9.58
N TYR A 57 17.17 -9.84 -9.49
CA TYR A 57 15.75 -9.64 -9.72
C TYR A 57 15.03 -9.67 -8.38
N SER A 58 14.26 -8.64 -8.06
CA SER A 58 13.60 -8.54 -6.76
C SER A 58 12.20 -7.98 -6.83
N TRP A 59 11.43 -8.30 -5.78
CA TRP A 59 10.09 -7.79 -5.53
C TRP A 59 10.10 -6.99 -4.24
N VAL A 60 9.53 -5.78 -4.27
CA VAL A 60 9.51 -4.89 -3.11
C VAL A 60 8.15 -4.20 -3.00
N GLU A 61 7.49 -4.36 -1.86
CA GLU A 61 6.25 -3.62 -1.57
C GLU A 61 6.60 -2.25 -1.00
N CYS A 62 6.43 -1.20 -1.81
CA CYS A 62 6.77 0.16 -1.40
C CYS A 62 5.98 1.29 -2.06
N ILE A 63 5.11 1.01 -3.03
CA ILE A 63 4.26 2.05 -3.64
C ILE A 63 3.19 2.46 -2.62
N LYS A 64 3.00 3.78 -2.47
CA LYS A 64 2.05 4.37 -1.52
C LYS A 64 1.01 5.30 -2.13
N ARG A 65 1.27 5.85 -3.32
CA ARG A 65 0.32 6.68 -4.04
C ARG A 65 0.69 6.75 -5.52
N ILE A 66 -0.31 6.80 -6.39
CA ILE A 66 -0.14 7.04 -7.81
C ILE A 66 -1.07 8.17 -8.20
N VAL A 67 -0.48 9.25 -8.74
CA VAL A 67 -1.22 10.40 -9.25
C VAL A 67 -1.06 10.42 -10.76
N GLY A 68 -2.19 10.47 -11.45
CA GLY A 68 -2.25 10.51 -12.89
C GLY A 68 -1.98 11.88 -13.50
N PRO A 69 -1.95 11.94 -14.84
CA PRO A 69 -1.52 13.13 -15.55
C PRO A 69 -2.50 14.30 -15.53
N ASP A 70 -3.75 14.05 -15.17
CA ASP A 70 -4.81 15.05 -14.97
C ASP A 70 -5.09 15.29 -13.45
N LYS A 71 -4.13 14.90 -12.59
CA LYS A 71 -4.15 14.98 -11.12
C LYS A 71 -5.17 14.07 -10.43
N GLU A 72 -5.60 13.04 -11.13
CA GLU A 72 -6.43 11.97 -10.59
C GLU A 72 -5.62 11.10 -9.61
N ASP A 73 -6.22 10.72 -8.48
CA ASP A 73 -5.64 9.77 -7.54
C ASP A 73 -6.15 8.37 -7.87
N TYR A 74 -5.24 7.42 -8.07
CA TYR A 74 -5.58 6.06 -8.43
C TYR A 74 -5.53 5.13 -7.23
N ASP A 75 -6.46 4.17 -7.18
CA ASP A 75 -6.26 2.95 -6.40
C ASP A 75 -4.93 2.32 -6.82
N ILE A 76 -4.05 2.09 -5.84
CA ILE A 76 -2.70 1.58 -6.07
C ILE A 76 -2.68 0.07 -6.30
N THR A 77 -3.70 -0.67 -5.86
CA THR A 77 -3.77 -2.13 -5.86
C THR A 77 -3.41 -2.80 -7.21
N PRO A 78 -3.93 -2.34 -8.36
CA PRO A 78 -3.64 -2.98 -9.63
C PRO A 78 -2.27 -2.59 -10.22
N TRP A 79 -1.51 -1.68 -9.61
CA TRP A 79 -0.32 -1.12 -10.22
C TRP A 79 0.97 -1.78 -9.78
N ASN A 80 1.91 -1.91 -10.70
CA ASN A 80 3.30 -2.18 -10.38
C ASN A 80 4.22 -1.21 -11.12
N PHE A 81 5.34 -0.91 -10.49
CA PHE A 81 6.41 -0.13 -11.10
C PHE A 81 7.63 -1.00 -11.30
N ILE A 82 8.02 -1.22 -12.56
CA ILE A 82 9.21 -1.97 -12.92
C ILE A 82 10.36 -1.00 -13.07
N TRP A 83 11.45 -1.22 -12.35
CA TRP A 83 12.67 -0.44 -12.45
C TRP A 83 13.87 -1.35 -12.65
N GLY A 84 14.55 -1.23 -13.77
CA GLY A 84 15.74 -2.01 -14.07
C GLY A 84 16.86 -1.19 -14.68
N MET A 85 18.04 -1.76 -14.63
CA MET A 85 19.22 -1.26 -15.32
C MET A 85 19.96 -2.42 -15.96
N ASP A 86 20.33 -2.28 -17.22
CA ASP A 86 21.15 -3.30 -17.88
C ASP A 86 22.65 -3.11 -17.60
N ARG A 87 23.45 -4.04 -18.11
CA ARG A 87 24.91 -4.00 -17.98
C ARG A 87 25.58 -2.86 -18.74
N ASP A 88 24.89 -2.25 -19.70
CA ASP A 88 25.36 -1.06 -20.42
C ASP A 88 25.00 0.24 -19.68
N GLY A 89 24.38 0.14 -18.49
CA GLY A 89 23.97 1.28 -17.68
C GLY A 89 22.69 1.97 -18.16
N ARG A 90 21.94 1.36 -19.09
CA ARG A 90 20.66 1.92 -19.55
C ARG A 90 19.57 1.62 -18.53
N ILE A 91 18.86 2.66 -18.13
CA ILE A 91 17.78 2.59 -17.15
C ILE A 91 16.45 2.38 -17.87
N PHE A 92 15.62 1.51 -17.29
CA PHE A 92 14.27 1.23 -17.75
C PHE A 92 13.31 1.38 -16.58
N GLN A 93 12.29 2.21 -16.75
CA GLN A 93 11.26 2.46 -15.75
C GLN A 93 9.89 2.37 -16.42
N PHE A 94 9.03 1.52 -15.88
CA PHE A 94 7.69 1.28 -16.43
C PHE A 94 6.65 1.25 -15.33
N LEU A 95 5.53 1.92 -15.59
CA LEU A 95 4.33 1.77 -14.79
C LEU A 95 3.34 0.91 -15.55
N VAL A 96 2.96 -0.22 -14.95
CA VAL A 96 2.00 -1.16 -15.51
C VAL A 96 0.77 -1.26 -14.61
N GLN A 97 -0.40 -1.34 -15.24
CA GLN A 97 -1.67 -1.56 -14.56
C GLN A 97 -2.18 -2.96 -14.90
N LYS A 98 -2.20 -3.85 -13.91
CA LYS A 98 -2.71 -5.21 -14.07
C LYS A 98 -4.23 -5.21 -14.24
N VAL A 99 -4.73 -6.15 -15.04
CA VAL A 99 -6.16 -6.43 -15.16
C VAL A 99 -6.66 -7.22 -13.95
N LYS A 100 -5.83 -8.10 -13.39
CA LYS A 100 -6.10 -8.86 -12.17
C LYS A 100 -5.17 -8.41 -11.04
N ASN A 101 -5.60 -8.54 -9.79
CA ASN A 101 -4.78 -8.14 -8.64
C ASN A 101 -3.52 -9.03 -8.48
N GLU A 102 -3.55 -10.26 -8.99
CA GLU A 102 -2.40 -11.16 -8.99
C GLU A 102 -1.35 -10.73 -10.03
N PHE A 103 -0.06 -10.95 -9.73
CA PHE A 103 1.03 -10.67 -10.67
C PHE A 103 1.21 -11.79 -11.70
N LYS A 104 1.07 -13.03 -11.25
CA LYS A 104 1.11 -14.22 -12.09
C LYS A 104 -0.14 -14.29 -12.97
N ASP A 105 -0.01 -14.81 -14.19
CA ASP A 105 -1.14 -15.05 -15.11
C ASP A 105 -1.95 -13.76 -15.43
N SER A 106 -1.33 -12.60 -15.24
CA SER A 106 -1.98 -11.30 -15.31
C SER A 106 -1.59 -10.56 -16.58
N GLN A 107 -2.59 -10.16 -17.37
CA GLN A 107 -2.38 -9.16 -18.40
C GLN A 107 -2.22 -7.80 -17.74
N ALA A 108 -1.35 -6.95 -18.29
CA ALA A 108 -1.20 -5.59 -17.80
C ALA A 108 -1.05 -4.58 -18.92
N THR A 109 -1.58 -3.40 -18.67
CA THR A 109 -1.51 -2.26 -19.56
C THR A 109 -0.27 -1.44 -19.22
N LEU A 110 0.58 -1.17 -20.22
CA LEU A 110 1.73 -0.28 -20.06
C LEU A 110 1.26 1.18 -20.11
N ALA A 111 1.24 1.84 -18.95
CA ALA A 111 0.63 3.17 -18.80
C ALA A 111 1.61 4.32 -18.95
N ALA A 112 2.83 4.16 -18.41
CA ALA A 112 3.84 5.20 -18.42
C ALA A 112 5.25 4.62 -18.42
N LEU A 113 6.22 5.42 -18.87
CA LEU A 113 7.62 5.02 -18.89
C LEU A 113 8.59 6.18 -18.63
N ALA A 114 9.81 5.81 -18.27
CA ALA A 114 10.98 6.67 -18.24
C ALA A 114 12.24 5.82 -18.54
N PRO A 115 13.35 6.43 -18.98
CA PRO A 115 13.56 7.85 -19.20
C PRO A 115 12.97 8.35 -20.56
N PRO A 116 12.94 9.67 -20.83
CA PRO A 116 12.35 10.22 -22.06
C PRO A 116 12.97 9.71 -23.36
N GLU A 117 14.22 9.25 -23.34
CA GLU A 117 14.90 8.63 -24.48
C GLU A 117 14.22 7.33 -24.89
N LEU A 118 13.72 6.56 -23.92
CA LEU A 118 12.95 5.35 -24.17
C LEU A 118 11.59 5.67 -24.81
N ALA A 119 10.98 6.80 -24.45
CA ALA A 119 9.76 7.28 -25.09
C ALA A 119 9.99 7.55 -26.58
N LYS A 120 11.08 8.23 -26.93
CA LYS A 120 11.45 8.49 -28.32
C LYS A 120 11.68 7.20 -29.09
N LEU A 121 12.32 6.21 -28.48
CA LEU A 121 12.53 4.89 -29.09
C LEU A 121 11.20 4.20 -29.41
N PHE A 122 10.24 4.25 -28.48
CA PHE A 122 8.91 3.65 -28.65
C PHE A 122 8.08 4.41 -29.68
N GLU A 123 8.21 5.72 -29.76
CA GLU A 123 7.54 6.52 -30.80
C GLU A 123 8.05 6.16 -32.21
N GLN A 124 9.37 6.02 -32.35
CA GLN A 124 10.02 5.76 -33.64
C GLN A 124 9.79 4.32 -34.13
N HIS A 125 9.91 3.34 -33.24
CA HIS A 125 9.94 1.92 -33.60
C HIS A 125 8.72 1.12 -33.10
N LYS A 126 7.82 1.77 -32.36
CA LYS A 126 6.52 1.23 -31.92
C LYS A 126 6.66 -0.14 -31.25
N GLU A 127 5.82 -1.09 -31.63
CA GLU A 127 5.74 -2.44 -31.09
C GLU A 127 7.09 -3.18 -31.11
N GLY A 128 7.89 -3.00 -32.17
CA GLY A 128 9.20 -3.63 -32.27
C GLY A 128 10.18 -3.21 -31.17
N ALA A 129 10.15 -1.94 -30.74
CA ALA A 129 10.96 -1.47 -29.61
C ALA A 129 10.39 -1.95 -28.27
N ILE A 130 9.06 -1.98 -28.12
CA ILE A 130 8.41 -2.47 -26.91
C ILE A 130 8.80 -3.94 -26.68
N LEU A 131 8.62 -4.81 -27.67
CA LEU A 131 8.94 -6.23 -27.58
C LEU A 131 10.41 -6.47 -27.24
N ARG A 132 11.33 -5.82 -27.96
CA ARG A 132 12.78 -5.95 -27.70
C ARG A 132 13.15 -5.52 -26.28
N THR A 133 12.51 -4.47 -25.78
CA THR A 133 12.76 -3.97 -24.42
C THR A 133 12.22 -4.95 -23.39
N LEU A 134 10.99 -5.42 -23.54
CA LEU A 134 10.42 -6.43 -22.63
C LEU A 134 11.24 -7.74 -22.64
N SER A 135 11.71 -8.20 -23.80
CA SER A 135 12.62 -9.35 -23.90
C SER A 135 13.96 -9.11 -23.21
N LEU A 136 14.49 -7.88 -23.24
CA LEU A 136 15.71 -7.52 -22.53
C LEU A 136 15.50 -7.59 -21.01
N LEU A 137 14.38 -7.06 -20.51
CA LEU A 137 14.04 -7.12 -19.08
C LEU A 137 13.93 -8.56 -18.57
N ASN A 138 13.46 -9.49 -19.40
CA ASN A 138 13.41 -10.92 -19.07
C ASN A 138 14.72 -11.68 -19.34
N ASN A 139 15.84 -10.99 -19.57
CA ASN A 139 17.14 -11.61 -19.78
C ASN A 139 18.11 -11.37 -18.61
N PRO A 140 18.19 -12.30 -17.63
CA PRO A 140 19.02 -12.14 -16.44
C PRO A 140 20.51 -11.97 -16.73
N LYS A 141 21.00 -12.47 -17.88
CA LYS A 141 22.40 -12.33 -18.28
C LYS A 141 22.74 -10.92 -18.75
N LYS A 142 21.75 -10.15 -19.19
CA LYS A 142 21.94 -8.78 -19.71
C LYS A 142 21.58 -7.70 -18.68
N MET A 143 20.77 -8.05 -17.68
CA MET A 143 20.40 -7.12 -16.62
C MET A 143 21.48 -7.03 -15.55
N ASN A 144 21.73 -5.82 -15.07
CA ASN A 144 22.49 -5.58 -13.85
C ASN A 144 21.58 -5.73 -12.63
N PHE A 145 20.41 -5.09 -12.66
CA PHE A 145 19.32 -5.36 -11.72
C PHE A 145 17.95 -5.12 -12.36
N LEU A 146 16.93 -5.73 -11.77
CA LEU A 146 15.52 -5.41 -12.04
C LEU A 146 14.71 -5.57 -10.75
N MET A 147 13.95 -4.54 -10.41
CA MET A 147 13.07 -4.53 -9.26
C MET A 147 11.63 -4.30 -9.74
N VAL A 148 10.70 -5.06 -9.19
CA VAL A 148 9.28 -4.79 -9.31
C VAL A 148 8.80 -4.23 -7.98
N LEU A 149 8.37 -2.97 -8.02
CA LEU A 149 7.80 -2.28 -6.90
C LEU A 149 6.29 -2.46 -6.93
N ALA A 150 5.75 -2.95 -5.82
CA ALA A 150 4.35 -3.27 -5.66
C ALA A 150 3.70 -2.35 -4.60
N PRO A 151 2.35 -2.30 -4.55
CA PRO A 151 1.61 -1.55 -3.56
C PRO A 151 1.91 -2.03 -2.14
N LYS A 152 2.10 -1.10 -1.21
CA LYS A 152 2.33 -1.40 0.21
C LYS A 152 1.14 -0.99 1.06
N GLY A 153 0.27 -1.96 1.37
CA GLY A 153 -0.93 -1.72 2.15
C GLY A 153 -1.85 -0.70 1.48
N LYS A 154 -2.53 0.12 2.28
CA LYS A 154 -3.42 1.18 1.77
C LYS A 154 -2.64 2.34 1.18
N SER A 155 -3.28 3.06 0.26
CA SER A 155 -2.72 4.29 -0.30
C SER A 155 -2.70 5.40 0.74
N ILE A 156 -1.83 6.41 0.57
CA ILE A 156 -1.80 7.58 1.47
C ILE A 156 -3.15 8.32 1.44
N ALA A 157 -3.81 8.39 0.28
CA ALA A 157 -5.12 9.01 0.14
C ALA A 157 -6.19 8.24 0.96
N GLU A 158 -6.18 6.91 0.90
CA GLU A 158 -7.06 6.07 1.72
C GLU A 158 -6.75 6.16 3.21
N GLU A 159 -5.47 6.17 3.59
CA GLU A 159 -5.04 6.35 4.98
C GLU A 159 -5.52 7.71 5.52
N GLN A 160 -5.43 8.78 4.73
CA GLN A 160 -5.96 10.10 5.10
C GLN A 160 -7.48 10.11 5.22
N GLN A 161 -8.21 9.44 4.32
CA GLN A 161 -9.67 9.29 4.42
C GLN A 161 -10.09 8.47 5.65
N MET A 162 -9.31 7.46 6.05
CA MET A 162 -9.56 6.70 7.28
C MET A 162 -9.16 7.46 8.56
N LEU A 163 -8.16 8.33 8.49
CA LEU A 163 -7.87 9.25 9.59
C LEU A 163 -8.99 10.30 9.74
N GLN A 164 -9.70 10.62 8.65
CA GLN A 164 -10.97 11.35 8.65
C GLN A 164 -12.16 10.47 9.06
N ILE A 165 -11.99 9.52 10.00
CA ILE A 165 -13.13 8.93 10.71
C ILE A 165 -13.98 10.08 11.26
N ASN A 166 -15.26 10.05 10.88
CA ASN A 166 -16.25 11.13 10.94
C ASN A 166 -16.14 12.01 12.20
N GLU A 167 -16.29 13.33 12.03
CA GLU A 167 -16.58 14.25 13.14
C GLU A 167 -17.70 13.68 14.04
N LYS A 168 -18.72 13.01 13.48
CA LYS A 168 -19.77 12.32 14.24
C LYS A 168 -19.29 11.16 15.11
N ASP A 169 -18.29 10.40 14.67
CA ASP A 169 -17.75 9.28 15.45
C ASP A 169 -16.77 9.81 16.52
N LEU A 170 -16.02 10.88 16.19
CA LEU A 170 -15.21 11.62 17.15
C LEU A 170 -16.09 12.31 18.23
N GLU A 171 -17.20 12.92 17.83
CA GLU A 171 -18.24 13.49 18.69
C GLU A 171 -18.89 12.43 19.56
N ARG A 172 -19.17 11.23 19.05
CA ARG A 172 -19.70 10.11 19.86
C ARG A 172 -18.71 9.65 20.93
N VAL A 173 -17.42 9.58 20.60
CA VAL A 173 -16.36 9.23 21.55
C VAL A 173 -16.20 10.34 22.60
N GLN A 174 -16.19 11.61 22.18
CA GLN A 174 -16.13 12.77 23.07
C GLN A 174 -17.38 12.82 23.97
N PHE A 175 -18.58 12.66 23.42
CA PHE A 175 -19.84 12.63 24.16
C PHE A 175 -19.89 11.47 25.15
N SER A 176 -19.43 10.28 24.77
CA SER A 176 -19.30 9.14 25.71
C SER A 176 -18.34 9.45 26.85
N ASN A 177 -17.25 10.17 26.59
CA ASN A 177 -16.33 10.61 27.63
C ASN A 177 -16.92 11.73 28.51
N THR A 178 -17.73 12.64 27.95
CA THR A 178 -18.48 13.65 28.71
C THR A 178 -19.53 13.00 29.62
N LEU A 179 -20.23 11.96 29.15
CA LEU A 179 -21.18 11.21 29.97
C LEU A 179 -20.53 10.53 31.18
N LYS A 180 -19.27 10.09 31.08
CA LYS A 180 -18.51 9.57 32.22
C LYS A 180 -18.21 10.64 33.28
N GLN A 181 -18.22 11.91 32.88
CA GLN A 181 -18.01 13.09 33.72
C GLN A 181 -19.32 13.78 34.09
N LEU A 182 -20.48 13.15 33.88
CA LEU A 182 -21.77 13.66 34.31
C LEU A 182 -22.37 12.69 35.33
N PRO A 183 -22.88 13.18 36.47
CA PRO A 183 -23.61 12.33 37.39
C PRO A 183 -24.92 11.86 36.74
N ASN A 184 -25.33 10.63 37.04
CA ASN A 184 -26.62 10.11 36.62
C ASN A 184 -27.78 10.88 37.28
N ILE A 185 -29.02 10.56 36.90
CA ILE A 185 -30.26 11.24 37.36
C ILE A 185 -30.42 11.20 38.90
N LYS A 186 -29.65 10.35 39.60
CA LYS A 186 -29.61 10.26 41.06
C LYS A 186 -28.43 11.02 41.69
N GLY A 187 -27.72 11.84 40.93
CA GLY A 187 -26.56 12.62 41.39
C GLY A 187 -25.28 11.80 41.57
N GLN A 188 -25.22 10.56 41.10
CA GLN A 188 -24.07 9.68 41.27
C GLN A 188 -23.18 9.70 40.03
N TRP A 189 -21.92 10.08 40.21
CA TRP A 189 -20.89 9.95 39.19
C TRP A 189 -20.69 8.46 38.88
N PHE A 190 -20.46 8.12 37.60
CA PHE A 190 -20.03 6.77 37.24
C PHE A 190 -18.87 6.37 38.17
N PRO A 191 -18.93 5.20 38.85
CA PRO A 191 -17.96 4.90 39.88
C PRO A 191 -16.56 4.87 39.26
N THR A 192 -15.73 5.86 39.59
CA THR A 192 -14.30 5.93 39.22
C THR A 192 -13.43 5.00 40.07
N PHE A 193 -14.07 4.17 40.90
CA PHE A 193 -13.40 3.13 41.65
C PHE A 193 -13.46 1.87 40.81
N ASP A 194 -12.36 1.57 40.10
CA ASP A 194 -12.10 0.19 39.67
C ASP A 194 -12.28 -0.68 40.91
N ILE A 195 -13.37 -1.45 40.98
CA ILE A 195 -13.66 -2.24 42.17
C ILE A 195 -12.62 -3.35 42.18
N LYS A 196 -11.60 -3.19 43.03
CA LYS A 196 -10.53 -4.17 43.17
C LYS A 196 -10.97 -5.28 44.11
N CYS A 197 -10.53 -6.49 43.82
CA CYS A 197 -10.74 -7.62 44.68
C CYS A 197 -10.05 -7.37 46.03
N PRO A 198 -10.76 -7.44 47.17
CA PRO A 198 -10.15 -7.21 48.48
C PRO A 198 -9.07 -8.23 48.82
N ASN A 199 -9.07 -9.40 48.15
CA ASN A 199 -8.16 -10.50 48.44
C ASN A 199 -6.87 -10.48 47.60
N CYS A 200 -6.92 -10.01 46.35
CA CYS A 200 -5.76 -10.03 45.45
C CYS A 200 -5.50 -8.71 44.73
N ASN A 201 -6.29 -7.67 45.03
CA ASN A 201 -6.26 -6.36 44.40
C ASN A 201 -6.41 -6.37 42.86
N GLY A 202 -6.79 -7.51 42.27
CA GLY A 202 -7.07 -7.65 40.84
C GLY A 202 -8.43 -7.08 40.46
N PRO A 203 -8.68 -6.85 39.15
CA PRO A 203 -9.94 -6.30 38.68
C PRO A 203 -11.10 -7.26 38.98
N LEU A 204 -12.22 -6.74 39.50
CA LEU A 204 -13.49 -7.46 39.58
C LEU A 204 -14.28 -7.21 38.30
N THR A 205 -14.85 -8.28 37.75
CA THR A 205 -15.74 -8.20 36.59
C THR A 205 -17.18 -8.43 37.07
N GLU A 206 -18.12 -7.63 36.56
CA GLU A 206 -19.54 -7.88 36.81
C GLU A 206 -20.01 -9.12 36.05
N VAL A 207 -20.71 -10.01 36.74
CA VAL A 207 -21.33 -11.19 36.14
C VAL A 207 -22.83 -11.00 36.17
N TYR A 208 -23.42 -10.88 34.98
CA TYR A 208 -24.87 -10.71 34.78
C TYR A 208 -25.54 -12.07 34.57
N THR A 209 -25.52 -12.91 35.59
CA THR A 209 -26.34 -14.13 35.64
C THR A 209 -27.55 -13.93 36.56
N HIS A 210 -28.33 -14.98 36.82
CA HIS A 210 -29.56 -14.95 37.63
C HIS A 210 -29.39 -14.34 39.04
N GLU A 211 -28.15 -14.17 39.51
CA GLU A 211 -27.78 -13.34 40.65
C GLU A 211 -26.73 -12.30 40.19
N VAL A 212 -26.98 -11.01 40.49
CA VAL A 212 -26.08 -9.91 40.12
C VAL A 212 -24.96 -9.82 41.15
N GLY A 213 -23.72 -10.06 40.71
CA GLY A 213 -22.56 -10.07 41.60
C GLY A 213 -21.23 -9.75 40.91
N LEU A 214 -20.21 -9.49 41.73
CA LEU A 214 -18.85 -9.20 41.29
C LEU A 214 -17.96 -10.43 41.49
N VAL A 215 -17.23 -10.84 40.45
CA VAL A 215 -16.31 -11.98 40.52
C VAL A 215 -14.89 -11.56 40.13
N CYS A 216 -13.91 -11.98 40.92
CA CYS A 216 -12.51 -11.81 40.58
C CYS A 216 -12.02 -12.96 39.70
N GLN A 217 -11.57 -12.65 38.49
CA GLN A 217 -11.04 -13.65 37.55
C GLN A 217 -9.67 -14.22 37.98
N ARG A 218 -8.98 -13.59 38.93
CA ARG A 218 -7.65 -14.04 39.40
C ARG A 218 -7.71 -14.99 40.58
N CYS A 219 -8.57 -14.72 41.56
CA CYS A 219 -8.64 -15.53 42.79
C CYS A 219 -10.03 -16.15 43.05
N GLY A 220 -10.99 -15.94 42.14
CA GLY A 220 -12.33 -16.49 42.27
C GLY A 220 -13.21 -15.84 43.34
N PHE A 221 -12.75 -14.77 44.00
CA PHE A 221 -13.56 -14.05 45.01
C PHE A 221 -14.89 -13.60 44.41
N LYS A 222 -16.01 -13.93 45.07
CA LYS A 222 -17.36 -13.54 44.67
C LYS A 222 -18.00 -12.66 45.74
N ARG A 223 -18.52 -11.50 45.33
CA ARG A 223 -19.39 -10.67 46.15
C ARG A 223 -20.76 -10.62 45.49
N VAL A 224 -21.66 -11.46 45.97
CA VAL A 224 -23.06 -11.52 45.54
C VAL A 224 -23.85 -10.52 46.39
N LYS A 225 -24.82 -9.84 45.79
CA LYS A 225 -25.70 -8.91 46.47
C LYS A 225 -27.11 -9.46 46.55
#